data_AF-A0AA43CWK9-F1
#
_entry.id   AF-A0AA43CWK9-F1
#
_cell.length_a   1.000
_cell.length_b   1.000
_cell.length_c   1.000
_cell.angle_alpha   90.00
_cell.angle_beta   90.00
_cell.angle_gamma   90.00
#
_symmetry.space_group_name_H-M   'P 1'
#
loop_
_entity.id
_entity.type
_entity.pdbx_description
1 polymer ?
#
loop_
_entity_poly.entity_id
_entity_poly.type
_entity_poly.pdbx_seq_one_letter_code
_entity_poly.pdbx_strand_id
1 'polypeptide(L)'
;MEWITKMLNDVPATAPYRAQLESLVREHAELKAENMRLSDELDWFIPKWDTLDGDAVRTLEYLSRVERGYPPEIAKSNQVNIQIVESYLIYLVKGQFVHAAANGEQHFHISEKGRRYLLDRGLL
;
A
#
# COMPACT_ATOMS: atom_id res chain seq x y z
N MET A 1 4.45 19.94 13.01
CA MET A 1 3.57 20.70 13.94
C MET A 1 4.26 21.17 15.22
N GLU A 2 5.42 20.62 15.59
CA GLU A 2 6.17 21.09 16.78
C GLU A 2 6.46 22.60 16.78
N TRP A 3 6.60 23.22 15.60
CA TRP A 3 6.83 24.66 15.47
C TRP A 3 5.64 25.53 15.91
N ILE A 4 4.39 25.10 15.68
CA ILE A 4 3.18 25.84 16.11
C ILE A 4 2.99 25.71 17.62
N THR A 5 3.23 24.52 18.18
CA THR A 5 3.19 24.29 19.63
C THR A 5 4.27 25.10 20.36
N LYS A 6 5.45 25.25 19.75
CA LYS A 6 6.52 26.11 20.26
C LYS A 6 6.14 27.60 20.19
N MET A 7 5.57 28.05 19.08
CA MET A 7 5.02 29.42 18.94
C MET A 7 3.94 29.72 19.97
N LEU A 8 3.06 28.77 20.29
CA LEU A 8 2.03 28.95 21.31
C LEU A 8 2.58 29.15 22.73
N ASN A 9 3.78 28.66 23.03
CA ASN A 9 4.42 28.91 24.32
C ASN A 9 5.01 30.32 24.41
N ASP A 10 5.32 30.94 23.27
CA ASP A 10 5.93 32.27 23.18
C ASP A 10 4.91 33.40 22.97
N VAL A 11 3.65 33.08 22.63
CA VAL A 11 2.58 34.06 22.39
C VAL A 11 1.82 34.37 23.70
N PRO A 12 1.60 35.64 24.09
CA PRO A 12 0.79 35.95 25.27
C PRO A 12 -0.65 35.44 25.18
N ALA A 13 -1.24 35.03 26.32
CA ALA A 13 -2.60 34.49 26.38
C ALA A 13 -3.69 35.44 25.79
N THR A 14 -3.42 36.74 25.77
CA THR A 14 -4.31 37.79 25.28
C THR A 14 -4.20 38.09 23.79
N ALA A 15 -3.30 37.42 23.06
CA ALA A 15 -3.10 37.68 21.64
C ALA A 15 -4.33 37.23 20.81
N PRO A 16 -4.83 38.06 19.87
CA PRO A 16 -6.10 37.83 19.18
C PRO A 16 -6.11 36.56 18.30
N TYR A 17 -4.94 36.12 17.83
CA TYR A 17 -4.77 34.93 16.99
C TYR A 17 -4.46 33.65 17.78
N ARG A 18 -4.24 33.76 19.10
CA ARG A 18 -3.90 32.60 19.94
C ARG A 18 -5.00 31.54 19.93
N ALA A 19 -6.25 31.96 20.04
CA ALA A 19 -7.40 31.05 20.00
C ALA A 19 -7.50 30.26 18.69
N GLN A 20 -7.13 30.89 17.56
CA GLN A 20 -7.10 30.23 16.24
C GLN A 20 -5.95 29.22 16.15
N LEU A 21 -4.77 29.56 16.67
CA LEU A 21 -3.63 28.63 16.73
C LEU A 21 -3.92 27.43 17.64
N GLU A 22 -4.59 27.64 18.77
CA GLU A 22 -5.05 26.56 19.67
C GLU A 22 -6.13 25.68 19.02
N SER A 23 -6.96 26.25 18.14
CA SER A 23 -7.94 25.48 17.35
C SER A 23 -7.23 24.60 16.31
N LEU A 24 -6.28 25.15 15.56
CA LEU A 24 -5.50 24.42 14.54
C LEU A 24 -4.68 23.27 15.13
N VAL A 25 -4.12 23.45 16.33
CA VAL A 25 -3.39 22.39 17.02
C VAL A 25 -4.32 21.26 17.46
N ARG A 26 -5.54 21.59 17.94
CA ARG A 26 -6.55 20.60 18.30
C ARG A 26 -7.04 19.82 17.09
N GLU A 27 -7.41 20.51 16.02
CA GLU A 27 -7.88 19.87 14.78
C GLU A 27 -6.81 18.96 14.17
N HIS A 28 -5.54 19.38 14.17
CA HIS A 28 -4.45 18.50 13.70
C HIS A 28 -4.25 17.28 14.61
N ALA A 29 -4.41 17.43 15.93
CA ALA A 29 -4.33 16.29 16.85
C ALA A 29 -5.47 15.29 16.60
N GLU A 30 -6.69 15.78 16.39
CA GLU A 30 -7.87 14.98 16.03
C GLU A 30 -7.67 14.26 14.69
N LEU A 31 -7.22 14.98 13.65
CA LEU A 31 -6.93 14.39 12.34
C LEU A 31 -5.81 13.35 12.42
N LYS A 32 -4.78 13.57 13.23
CA LYS A 32 -3.69 12.60 13.41
C LYS A 32 -4.19 11.34 14.13
N ALA A 33 -5.05 11.49 15.14
CA ALA A 33 -5.66 10.36 15.84
C ALA A 33 -6.58 9.57 14.92
N GLU A 34 -7.40 10.25 14.11
CA GLU A 34 -8.27 9.60 13.12
C GLU A 34 -7.47 8.90 12.03
N ASN A 35 -6.39 9.50 11.55
CA ASN A 35 -5.51 8.86 10.57
C ASN A 35 -4.82 7.61 11.14
N MET A 36 -4.37 7.64 12.39
CA MET A 36 -3.88 6.44 13.07
C MET A 36 -4.97 5.38 13.21
N ARG A 37 -6.19 5.76 13.62
CA ARG A 37 -7.34 4.85 13.74
C ARG A 37 -7.67 4.18 12.40
N LEU A 38 -7.69 4.95 11.31
CA LEU A 38 -7.93 4.46 9.95
C LEU A 38 -6.78 3.58 9.44
N SER A 39 -5.53 3.90 9.81
CA SER A 39 -4.37 3.05 9.51
C SER A 39 -4.46 1.71 10.25
N ASP A 40 -4.84 1.74 11.52
CA ASP A 40 -5.04 0.52 12.33
C ASP A 40 -6.24 -0.29 11.80
N GLU A 41 -7.32 0.36 11.36
CA GLU A 41 -8.44 -0.29 10.68
C GLU A 41 -8.01 -0.92 9.35
N LEU A 42 -7.22 -0.23 8.54
CA LEU A 42 -6.62 -0.79 7.33
C LEU A 42 -5.79 -2.02 7.64
N ASP A 43 -4.91 -1.96 8.64
CA ASP A 43 -4.09 -3.09 9.08
C ASP A 43 -4.95 -4.25 9.63
N TRP A 44 -6.12 -3.96 10.21
CA TRP A 44 -7.13 -4.93 10.66
C TRP A 44 -8.01 -5.50 9.55
N PHE A 45 -8.16 -4.82 8.40
CA PHE A 45 -8.79 -5.36 7.20
C PHE A 45 -7.81 -6.18 6.34
N ILE A 46 -6.50 -5.96 6.50
CA ILE A 46 -5.43 -6.68 5.81
C ILE A 46 -5.12 -8.12 6.34
N PRO A 47 -5.66 -8.67 7.46
CA PRO A 47 -5.39 -10.04 7.86
C PRO A 47 -6.48 -11.01 7.36
N LYS A 48 -6.26 -11.59 6.16
CA LYS A 48 -6.63 -12.99 5.80
C LYS A 48 -6.15 -13.41 4.40
N TRP A 49 -4.98 -12.96 3.99
CA TRP A 49 -4.32 -13.45 2.77
C TRP A 49 -3.37 -14.63 3.06
N ASP A 50 -3.71 -15.51 4.02
CA ASP A 50 -2.99 -16.80 4.17
C ASP A 50 -3.08 -17.64 2.88
N THR A 51 -4.07 -17.34 2.05
CA THR A 51 -4.17 -17.77 0.67
C THR A 51 -4.24 -16.54 -0.23
N LEU A 52 -3.38 -16.49 -1.26
CA LEU A 52 -3.53 -15.53 -2.35
C LEU A 52 -4.97 -15.63 -2.87
N ASP A 53 -5.63 -14.48 -2.98
CA ASP A 53 -6.96 -14.40 -3.58
C ASP A 53 -6.91 -14.66 -5.09
N GLY A 54 -8.08 -14.72 -5.72
CA GLY A 54 -8.18 -14.99 -7.16
C GLY A 54 -7.42 -14.00 -8.04
N ASP A 55 -7.32 -12.72 -7.66
CA ASP A 55 -6.64 -11.72 -8.48
C ASP A 55 -5.11 -11.78 -8.37
N ALA A 56 -4.59 -12.02 -7.17
CA ALA A 56 -3.18 -12.24 -6.94
C ALA A 56 -2.72 -13.56 -7.59
N VAL A 57 -3.55 -14.61 -7.54
CA VAL A 57 -3.28 -15.86 -8.26
C VAL A 57 -3.28 -15.64 -9.78
N ARG A 58 -4.28 -14.95 -10.34
CA ARG A 58 -4.31 -14.60 -11.77
C ARG A 58 -3.10 -13.78 -12.19
N THR A 59 -2.64 -12.88 -11.32
CA THR A 59 -1.42 -12.10 -11.55
C THR A 59 -0.18 -13.00 -11.60
N LEU A 60 -0.06 -13.98 -10.71
CA LEU A 60 1.01 -14.97 -10.77
C LEU A 60 0.92 -15.86 -12.01
N GLU A 61 -0.28 -16.33 -12.38
CA GLU A 61 -0.48 -17.12 -13.60
C GLU A 61 -0.11 -16.33 -14.86
N TYR A 62 -0.40 -15.03 -14.90
CA TYR A 62 0.05 -14.17 -15.98
C TYR A 62 1.58 -14.08 -15.99
N LEU A 63 2.20 -13.78 -14.86
CA LEU A 63 3.65 -13.63 -14.71
C LEU A 63 4.43 -14.94 -14.92
N SER A 64 3.78 -16.10 -14.82
CA SER A 64 4.41 -17.39 -15.14
C SER A 64 4.57 -17.63 -16.64
N ARG A 65 3.78 -16.92 -17.46
CA ARG A 65 3.76 -17.05 -18.94
C ARG A 65 4.57 -15.98 -19.65
N VAL A 66 4.87 -14.86 -18.97
CA VAL A 66 5.62 -13.75 -19.55
C VAL A 66 6.98 -13.59 -18.88
N GLU A 67 7.97 -13.16 -19.66
CA GLU A 67 9.29 -12.84 -19.12
C GLU A 67 9.28 -11.52 -18.35
N ARG A 68 8.42 -10.56 -18.73
CA ARG A 68 8.31 -9.25 -18.07
C ARG A 68 6.84 -8.88 -17.97
N GLY A 69 6.32 -8.73 -16.74
CA GLY A 69 4.94 -8.29 -16.55
C GLY A 69 4.86 -6.83 -16.14
N TYR A 70 4.21 -6.02 -16.97
CA TYR A 70 3.95 -4.61 -16.68
C TYR A 70 2.57 -4.44 -16.03
N PRO A 71 2.42 -3.61 -14.98
CA PRO A 71 1.13 -3.41 -14.31
C PRO A 71 -0.05 -3.09 -15.24
N PRO A 72 0.09 -2.23 -16.27
CA PRO A 72 -1.00 -1.96 -17.22
C PRO A 72 -1.45 -3.20 -18.02
N GLU A 73 -0.51 -4.08 -18.36
CA GLU A 73 -0.79 -5.28 -19.14
C GLU A 73 -1.47 -6.35 -18.29
N ILE A 74 -1.00 -6.50 -17.05
CA ILE A 74 -1.62 -7.39 -16.05
C ILE A 74 -3.06 -6.92 -15.78
N ALA A 75 -3.28 -5.62 -15.58
CA ALA A 75 -4.61 -5.05 -15.36
C ALA A 75 -5.56 -5.32 -16.53
N LYS A 76 -5.06 -5.16 -17.77
CA LYS A 76 -5.81 -5.48 -18.98
C LYS A 76 -6.12 -6.97 -19.09
N SER A 77 -5.15 -7.84 -18.81
CA SER A 77 -5.32 -9.30 -18.86
C SER A 77 -6.35 -9.78 -17.84
N ASN A 78 -6.29 -9.23 -16.62
CA ASN A 78 -7.15 -9.63 -15.51
C ASN A 78 -8.50 -8.89 -15.50
N GLN A 79 -8.71 -7.93 -16.40
CA GLN A 79 -9.92 -7.09 -16.49
C GLN A 79 -10.22 -6.33 -15.19
N VAL A 80 -9.17 -5.83 -14.53
CA VAL A 80 -9.25 -5.09 -13.26
C VAL A 80 -8.63 -3.70 -13.38
N ASN A 81 -8.92 -2.84 -12.41
CA ASN A 81 -8.29 -1.52 -12.31
C ASN A 81 -6.78 -1.66 -12.03
N ILE A 82 -5.96 -0.80 -12.64
CA ILE A 82 -4.51 -0.78 -12.43
C ILE A 82 -4.10 -0.59 -10.96
N GLN A 83 -4.85 0.20 -10.18
CA GLN A 83 -4.58 0.45 -8.76
C GLN A 83 -4.71 -0.84 -7.93
N ILE A 84 -5.64 -1.72 -8.32
CA ILE A 84 -5.82 -3.04 -7.69
C ILE A 84 -4.60 -3.91 -7.98
N VAL A 85 -4.13 -3.93 -9.23
CA VAL A 85 -2.91 -4.67 -9.62
C VAL A 85 -1.68 -4.16 -8.90
N GLU A 86 -1.48 -2.84 -8.83
CA GLU A 86 -0.36 -2.24 -8.10
C GLU A 86 -0.37 -2.62 -6.62
N SER A 87 -1.55 -2.62 -6.00
CA SER A 87 -1.74 -3.06 -4.62
C SER A 87 -1.33 -4.53 -4.43
N TYR A 88 -1.74 -5.42 -5.34
CA TYR A 88 -1.36 -6.83 -5.30
C TYR A 88 0.11 -7.06 -5.60
N LEU A 89 0.71 -6.32 -6.53
CA LEU A 89 2.14 -6.44 -6.82
C LEU A 89 2.99 -6.02 -5.61
N ILE A 90 2.59 -4.97 -4.88
CA ILE A 90 3.24 -4.60 -3.61
C ILE A 90 3.16 -5.76 -2.61
N TYR A 91 1.99 -6.38 -2.48
CA TYR A 91 1.80 -7.52 -1.60
C TYR A 91 2.64 -8.74 -2.03
N LEU A 92 2.61 -9.10 -3.31
CA LEU A 92 3.35 -10.23 -3.87
C LEU A 92 4.87 -10.03 -3.76
N VAL A 93 5.37 -8.79 -3.88
CA VAL A 93 6.79 -8.46 -3.64
C VAL A 93 7.13 -8.67 -2.16
N LYS A 94 6.32 -8.14 -1.23
CA LYS A 94 6.51 -8.34 0.21
C LYS A 94 6.48 -9.82 0.59
N GLY A 95 5.57 -10.59 -0.01
CA GLY A 95 5.46 -12.04 0.15
C GLY A 95 6.54 -12.85 -0.58
N GLN A 96 7.45 -12.19 -1.29
CA GLN A 96 8.50 -12.82 -2.11
C GLN A 96 7.96 -13.79 -3.17
N PHE A 97 6.74 -13.57 -3.67
CA PHE A 97 6.18 -14.34 -4.78
C PHE A 97 6.60 -13.76 -6.13
N VAL A 98 6.93 -12.46 -6.19
CA VAL A 98 7.44 -11.77 -7.40
C VAL A 98 8.63 -10.87 -7.06
N HIS A 99 9.41 -10.50 -8.07
CA HIS A 99 10.52 -9.56 -7.99
C HIS A 99 10.25 -8.35 -8.88
N ALA A 100 10.46 -7.15 -8.34
CA ALA A 100 10.52 -5.93 -9.13
C ALA A 100 11.88 -5.81 -9.83
N ALA A 101 11.91 -5.22 -11.02
CA ALA A 101 13.17 -4.96 -11.73
C ALA A 101 14.05 -3.96 -10.96
N ALA A 102 15.36 -4.21 -10.93
CA ALA A 102 16.32 -3.45 -10.12
C ALA A 102 16.62 -2.03 -10.64
N ASN A 103 16.30 -1.73 -11.90
CA ASN A 103 16.81 -0.54 -12.61
C ASN A 103 15.76 0.55 -12.86
N GLY A 104 14.73 0.67 -12.01
CA GLY A 104 13.66 1.65 -12.20
C GLY A 104 12.70 1.32 -13.35
N GLU A 105 12.86 0.16 -13.98
CA GLU A 105 11.88 -0.38 -14.93
C GLU A 105 10.63 -0.85 -14.18
N GLN A 106 9.45 -0.49 -14.68
CA GLN A 106 8.16 -0.81 -14.04
C GLN A 106 7.64 -2.20 -14.45
N HIS A 107 8.50 -3.22 -14.38
CA HIS A 107 8.10 -4.60 -14.67
C HIS A 107 8.47 -5.57 -13.56
N PHE A 108 7.72 -6.67 -13.52
CA PHE A 108 7.79 -7.67 -12.48
C PHE A 108 8.07 -9.05 -13.07
N HIS A 109 8.75 -9.87 -12.28
CA HIS A 109 9.11 -11.25 -12.59
C HIS A 109 8.51 -12.17 -11.54
N ILE A 110 8.01 -13.34 -11.93
CA ILE A 110 7.64 -14.36 -10.94
C ILE A 110 8.91 -14.95 -10.31
N SER A 111 8.91 -15.08 -8.98
CA SER A 111 9.98 -15.72 -8.23
C SER A 111 9.84 -17.25 -8.25
N GLU A 112 10.85 -17.96 -7.75
CA GLU A 112 10.76 -19.41 -7.53
C GLU A 112 9.65 -19.79 -6.56
N LYS A 113 9.46 -19.01 -5.49
CA LYS A 113 8.36 -19.22 -4.52
C LYS A 113 7.00 -19.04 -5.19
N GLY A 114 6.87 -18.05 -6.06
CA GLY A 114 5.67 -17.81 -6.88
C GLY A 114 5.35 -18.98 -7.79
N ARG A 115 6.34 -19.51 -8.51
CA ARG A 115 6.15 -20.69 -9.38
C ARG A 115 5.76 -21.92 -8.57
N ARG A 116 6.46 -22.19 -7.48
CA ARG A 116 6.15 -23.34 -6.60
C ARG A 116 4.75 -23.27 -6.04
N TYR A 117 4.29 -22.09 -5.65
CA TYR A 117 2.92 -21.89 -5.19
C TYR A 117 1.86 -22.29 -6.22
N LEU A 118 2.07 -21.94 -7.49
CA LEU A 118 1.18 -22.32 -8.59
C LEU A 118 1.24 -23.83 -8.87
N LEU A 119 2.43 -24.43 -8.85
CA LEU A 119 2.64 -25.87 -9.03
C LEU A 119 1.95 -26.71 -7.94
N ASP A 120 2.12 -26.32 -6.67
CA ASP A 120 1.52 -27.01 -5.52
C ASP A 120 -0.03 -27.00 -5.57
N ARG A 121 -0.61 -26.14 -6.43
CA ARG A 121 -2.06 -26.00 -6.65
C ARG A 121 -2.56 -26.47 -8.01
N GLY A 122 -1.68 -26.98 -8.88
CA GLY A 122 -2.03 -27.46 -10.23
C GLY A 122 -2.45 -26.35 -11.19
N LEU A 123 -1.92 -25.13 -11.01
CA LEU A 123 -2.20 -23.96 -11.85
C LEU A 123 -1.10 -23.68 -12.90
N LEU A 124 -0.06 -24.50 -12.90
CA LEU A 124 1.05 -24.56 -13.86
C LEU A 124 1.19 -26.00 -14.35
#